data_AF-A0A933BN51-F1
#
_entry.id   AF-A0A933BN51-F1
#
_cell.length_a   1.000
_cell.length_b   1.000
_cell.length_c   1.000
_cell.angle_alpha   90.00
_cell.angle_beta   90.00
_cell.angle_gamma   90.00
#
_symmetry.space_group_name_H-M   'P 1'
#
loop_
_entity.id
_entity.type
_entity.pdbx_description
1 polymer ?
#
loop_
_entity_poly.entity_id
_entity_poly.type
_entity_poly.pdbx_seq_one_letter_code
_entity_poly.pdbx_strand_id
1 'polypeptide(L)'
;MSDLCSDLDGIWKRHLDGDNSNTGKDTLALLNSQGIRIRQDDGELKQLTVSKPTSVQSAFVIGLRYDKRDGTQTEDLFFVEQGRPIERHYRGSLERKWPEYRGTHKQQVLYTLVVDVQAPMTSVNTITVLKHE
;
A
#
# COMPACT_ATOMS: atom_id res chain seq x y z
N MET A 1 17.84 8.59 -14.20
CA MET A 1 16.44 8.65 -13.70
C MET A 1 16.32 7.51 -12.72
N SER A 2 16.02 7.79 -11.45
CA SER A 2 15.73 6.72 -10.49
C SER A 2 14.49 5.97 -10.96
N ASP A 3 14.51 4.64 -10.93
CA ASP A 3 13.31 3.87 -11.18
C ASP A 3 12.48 3.79 -9.87
N LEU A 4 11.16 3.93 -9.99
CA LEU A 4 10.23 3.99 -8.83
C LEU A 4 10.39 2.78 -7.90
N CYS A 5 10.74 1.62 -8.47
CA CYS A 5 10.95 0.39 -7.74
C CYS A 5 12.19 0.48 -6.82
N SER A 6 13.26 1.12 -7.27
CA SER A 6 14.49 1.36 -6.50
C SER A 6 14.24 2.37 -5.38
N ASP A 7 13.44 3.41 -5.64
CA ASP A 7 13.06 4.38 -4.61
C ASP A 7 12.22 3.70 -3.49
N LEU A 8 11.29 2.82 -3.87
CA LEU A 8 10.51 2.01 -2.92
C LEU A 8 11.37 1.01 -2.15
N ASP A 9 12.34 0.37 -2.79
CA ASP A 9 13.29 -0.52 -2.12
C ASP A 9 14.14 0.25 -1.09
N GLY A 10 14.50 1.50 -1.38
CA GLY A 10 15.16 2.40 -0.45
C GLY A 10 14.29 2.74 0.77
N ILE A 11 13.01 3.07 0.56
CA ILE A 11 12.04 3.30 1.66
C ILE A 11 11.87 2.04 2.50
N TRP A 12 11.73 0.89 1.84
CA TRP A 12 11.56 -0.42 2.46
C TRP A 12 12.72 -0.75 3.40
N LYS A 13 13.97 -0.61 2.91
CA LYS A 13 15.19 -0.86 3.70
C LYS A 13 15.27 0.07 4.92
N ARG A 14 15.07 1.39 4.75
CA ARG A 14 15.08 2.34 5.87
C ARG A 14 14.06 1.98 6.95
N HIS A 15 12.86 1.55 6.53
CA HIS A 15 11.84 1.12 7.48
C HIS A 15 12.27 -0.11 8.26
N LEU A 16 12.86 -1.12 7.60
CA LEU A 16 13.38 -2.32 8.27
C LEU A 16 14.56 -2.02 9.20
N ASP A 17 15.36 -1.01 8.87
CA ASP A 17 16.47 -0.52 9.70
C ASP A 17 16.00 0.33 10.90
N GLY A 18 14.69 0.54 11.04
CA GLY A 18 14.06 1.23 12.18
C GLY A 18 13.76 2.71 11.94
N ASP A 19 14.15 3.29 10.79
CA ASP A 19 13.75 4.65 10.40
C ASP A 19 12.42 4.61 9.64
N ASN A 20 11.34 4.39 10.40
CA ASN A 20 9.98 4.30 9.89
C ASN A 20 9.20 5.64 9.90
N SER A 21 9.81 6.69 10.44
CA SER A 21 9.17 7.97 10.74
C SER A 21 8.60 8.68 9.50
N ASN A 22 9.23 8.45 8.34
CA ASN A 22 8.85 9.09 7.08
C ASN A 22 8.31 8.11 6.03
N THR A 23 8.20 6.81 6.31
CA THR A 23 7.79 5.79 5.33
C THR A 23 6.49 6.16 4.61
N GLY A 24 5.47 6.59 5.35
CA GLY A 24 4.20 7.01 4.76
C GLY A 24 4.34 8.26 3.89
N LYS A 25 5.08 9.28 4.36
CA LYS A 25 5.29 10.54 3.63
C LYS A 25 6.07 10.32 2.33
N ASP A 26 7.15 9.55 2.41
CA ASP A 26 8.02 9.25 1.27
C ASP A 26 7.25 8.46 0.21
N THR A 27 6.48 7.45 0.62
CA THR A 27 5.67 6.64 -0.30
C THR A 27 4.61 7.49 -1.01
N LEU A 28 3.93 8.39 -0.28
CA LEU A 28 2.94 9.30 -0.87
C LEU A 28 3.59 10.31 -1.81
N ALA A 29 4.78 10.83 -1.47
CA ALA A 29 5.54 11.73 -2.33
C ALA A 29 5.96 11.03 -3.63
N LEU A 30 6.37 9.76 -3.55
CA LEU A 30 6.68 8.94 -4.74
C LEU A 30 5.46 8.79 -5.65
N LEU A 31 4.29 8.42 -5.10
CA LEU A 31 3.06 8.32 -5.90
C LEU A 31 2.71 9.64 -6.57
N ASN A 32 2.81 10.76 -5.84
CA ASN A 32 2.55 12.08 -6.40
C ASN A 32 3.52 12.45 -7.53
N SER A 33 4.80 12.04 -7.43
CA SER A 33 5.79 12.26 -8.51
C SER A 33 5.44 11.51 -9.80
N GLN A 34 4.68 10.41 -9.70
CA GLN A 34 4.15 9.67 -10.85
C GLN A 34 2.81 10.22 -11.35
N GLY A 35 2.38 11.38 -10.84
CA GLY A 35 1.09 12.00 -11.18
C GLY A 35 -0.13 11.33 -10.52
N ILE A 36 0.08 10.42 -9.57
CA ILE A 36 -1.01 9.76 -8.83
C ILE A 36 -1.43 10.66 -7.69
N ARG A 37 -2.63 11.22 -7.80
CA ARG A 37 -3.26 12.00 -6.74
C ARG A 37 -4.09 11.08 -5.85
N ILE A 38 -3.79 11.08 -4.56
CA ILE A 38 -4.61 10.39 -3.56
C ILE A 38 -5.98 11.05 -3.45
N ARG A 39 -7.00 10.28 -3.07
CA ARG A 39 -8.34 10.81 -2.84
C ARG A 39 -8.31 11.79 -1.68
N GLN A 40 -8.72 13.02 -1.93
CA GLN A 40 -8.90 14.07 -0.92
C GLN A 40 -10.37 14.53 -0.85
N ASP A 41 -11.16 14.28 -1.91
CA ASP A 41 -12.48 14.87 -2.07
C ASP A 41 -13.57 14.07 -1.35
N ASP A 42 -13.52 12.74 -1.39
CA ASP A 42 -14.58 11.85 -0.88
C ASP A 42 -14.13 10.85 0.18
N GLY A 43 -12.83 10.84 0.54
CA GLY A 43 -12.30 9.91 1.53
C GLY A 43 -11.04 10.40 2.21
N GLU A 44 -10.87 9.97 3.45
CA GLU A 44 -9.71 10.25 4.29
C GLU A 44 -8.80 9.03 4.31
N LEU A 45 -7.51 9.22 4.00
CA LEU A 45 -6.53 8.13 4.03
C LEU A 45 -6.24 7.71 5.47
N LYS A 46 -6.61 6.48 5.84
CA LYS A 46 -6.41 5.91 7.18
C LYS A 46 -5.23 4.96 7.26
N GLN A 47 -4.95 4.24 6.18
CA GLN A 47 -3.91 3.22 6.16
C GLN A 47 -3.17 3.24 4.82
N LEU A 48 -1.84 3.15 4.90
CA LEU A 48 -0.95 2.92 3.77
C LEU A 48 -0.23 1.59 3.99
N THR A 49 -0.18 0.75 2.97
CA THR A 49 0.61 -0.47 2.96
C THR A 49 1.62 -0.44 1.82
N VAL A 50 2.81 -0.97 2.08
CA VAL A 50 3.80 -1.29 1.05
C VAL A 50 4.08 -2.77 1.20
N SER A 51 3.93 -3.55 0.15
CA SER A 51 4.16 -4.99 0.18
C SER A 51 5.08 -5.44 -0.94
N LYS A 52 5.90 -6.46 -0.67
CA LYS A 52 6.76 -7.09 -1.66
C LYS A 52 6.16 -8.45 -2.06
N PRO A 53 5.61 -8.59 -3.27
CA PRO A 53 5.10 -9.87 -3.76
C PRO A 53 6.20 -10.93 -3.79
N THR A 54 5.87 -12.17 -3.45
CA THR A 54 6.84 -13.28 -3.50
C THR A 54 6.94 -13.88 -4.90
N SER A 55 5.87 -13.76 -5.69
CA SER A 55 5.83 -14.19 -7.08
C SER A 55 6.59 -13.29 -8.06
N VAL A 56 6.95 -12.05 -7.67
CA VAL A 56 7.67 -11.08 -8.52
C VAL A 56 8.78 -10.39 -7.72
N GLN A 57 10.04 -10.79 -7.93
CA GLN A 57 11.19 -10.36 -7.10
C GLN A 57 11.52 -8.86 -7.19
N SER A 58 11.19 -8.22 -8.31
CA SER A 58 11.46 -6.79 -8.58
C SER A 58 10.18 -5.98 -8.68
N ALA A 59 9.28 -6.19 -7.72
CA ALA A 59 8.04 -5.45 -7.64
C ALA A 59 7.64 -5.08 -6.21
N PHE A 60 6.76 -4.09 -6.13
CA PHE A 60 6.07 -3.67 -4.93
C PHE A 60 4.59 -3.46 -5.23
N VAL A 61 3.76 -3.63 -4.21
CA VAL A 61 2.37 -3.20 -4.23
C VAL A 61 2.13 -2.20 -3.11
N ILE A 62 1.62 -1.03 -3.47
CA ILE A 62 1.19 0.00 -2.53
C ILE A 62 -0.32 -0.07 -2.40
N GLY A 63 -0.83 -0.22 -1.18
CA GLY A 63 -2.25 -0.13 -0.86
C GLY A 63 -2.55 1.15 -0.10
N LEU A 64 -3.57 1.87 -0.55
CA LEU A 64 -4.07 3.07 0.12
C LEU A 64 -5.53 2.82 0.50
N ARG A 65 -5.82 2.77 1.80
CA ARG A 65 -7.17 2.53 2.32
C ARG A 65 -7.76 3.80 2.93
N TYR A 66 -8.98 4.09 2.50
CA TYR A 66 -9.69 5.32 2.81
C TYR A 66 -11.01 5.02 3.50
N ASP A 67 -11.39 5.88 4.45
CA ASP A 67 -12.76 6.00 4.93
C ASP A 67 -13.47 7.09 4.16
N LYS A 68 -14.61 6.74 3.55
CA LYS A 68 -15.46 7.72 2.88
C LYS A 68 -16.38 8.42 3.87
N ARG A 69 -16.90 9.57 3.44
CA ARG A 69 -17.87 10.36 4.24
C ARG A 69 -19.16 9.60 4.56
N ASP A 70 -19.54 8.62 3.73
CA ASP A 70 -20.71 7.75 3.97
C ASP A 70 -20.43 6.59 4.93
N GLY A 71 -19.23 6.52 5.51
CA GLY A 71 -18.79 5.46 6.42
C GLY A 71 -18.33 4.18 5.72
N THR A 72 -18.34 4.14 4.38
CA THR A 72 -17.81 2.98 3.64
C THR A 72 -16.30 3.06 3.47
N GLN A 73 -15.63 1.91 3.45
CA GLN A 73 -14.19 1.82 3.20
C GLN A 73 -13.91 1.56 1.72
N THR A 74 -12.82 2.11 1.21
CA THR A 74 -12.32 1.80 -0.13
C THR A 74 -10.81 1.69 -0.15
N GLU A 75 -10.28 0.99 -1.15
CA GLU A 75 -8.86 0.74 -1.28
C GLU A 75 -8.45 0.96 -2.73
N ASP A 76 -7.38 1.74 -2.91
CA ASP A 76 -6.67 1.88 -4.17
C ASP A 76 -5.36 1.09 -4.08
N LEU A 77 -5.10 0.23 -5.07
CA LEU A 77 -3.90 -0.59 -5.16
C LEU A 77 -3.05 -0.16 -6.34
N PHE A 78 -1.74 -0.07 -6.14
CA PHE A 78 -0.78 0.29 -7.17
C PHE A 78 0.32 -0.75 -7.23
N PHE A 79 0.49 -1.38 -8.40
CA PHE A 79 1.57 -2.30 -8.68
C PHE A 79 2.72 -1.55 -9.35
N VAL A 80 3.91 -1.74 -8.81
CA VAL A 80 5.15 -1.16 -9.31
C VAL A 80 6.10 -2.29 -9.62
N GLU A 81 6.56 -2.36 -10.87
CA GLU A 81 7.56 -3.33 -11.31
C GLU A 81 8.71 -2.58 -11.98
N GLN A 82 9.94 -3.05 -11.74
CA GLN A 82 11.11 -2.43 -12.32
C GLN A 82 11.03 -2.38 -13.86
N GLY A 83 11.30 -1.20 -14.42
CA GLY A 83 11.27 -0.96 -15.86
C GLY A 83 9.86 -0.90 -16.47
N ARG A 84 8.80 -0.89 -15.65
CA ARG A 84 7.40 -0.78 -16.11
C ARG A 84 6.70 0.44 -15.53
N PRO A 85 5.69 0.97 -16.24
CA PRO A 85 4.82 2.00 -15.67
C PRO A 85 4.02 1.43 -14.48
N ILE A 86 3.66 2.31 -13.55
CA ILE A 86 2.80 1.97 -12.42
C ILE A 86 1.41 1.55 -12.89
N GLU A 87 0.94 0.39 -12.43
CA GLU A 87 -0.37 -0.16 -12.78
C GLU A 87 -1.34 0.03 -11.61
N ARG A 88 -2.47 0.70 -11.84
CA ARG A 88 -3.55 0.81 -10.84
C ARG A 88 -4.47 -0.40 -10.91
N HIS A 89 -4.67 -1.03 -9.77
CA HIS A 89 -5.53 -2.19 -9.59
C HIS A 89 -6.77 -1.83 -8.77
N TYR A 90 -7.94 -2.26 -9.26
CA TYR A 90 -9.22 -2.08 -8.57
C TYR A 90 -9.79 -3.43 -8.13
N ARG A 91 -10.50 -3.45 -7.00
CA ARG A 91 -11.51 -4.47 -6.63
C ARG A 91 -11.11 -5.92 -6.94
N GLY A 92 -10.25 -6.50 -6.11
CA GLY A 92 -9.86 -7.91 -6.22
C GLY A 92 -9.15 -8.29 -7.53
N SER A 93 -8.78 -7.33 -8.39
CA SER A 93 -7.97 -7.60 -9.59
C SER A 93 -6.59 -8.12 -9.23
N LEU A 94 -6.03 -7.62 -8.11
CA LEU A 94 -4.76 -8.09 -7.59
C LEU A 94 -4.81 -9.58 -7.21
N GLU A 95 -5.89 -10.01 -6.53
CA GLU A 95 -6.08 -11.42 -6.14
C GLU A 95 -6.26 -12.37 -7.32
N ARG A 96 -6.85 -11.86 -8.41
CA ARG A 96 -7.01 -12.60 -9.66
C ARG A 96 -5.68 -12.75 -10.39
N LYS A 97 -4.81 -11.74 -10.33
CA LYS A 97 -3.49 -11.73 -10.95
C LYS A 97 -2.49 -12.57 -10.11
N TRP A 98 -2.55 -12.44 -8.79
CA TRP A 98 -1.65 -13.08 -7.84
C TRP A 98 -2.42 -13.70 -6.66
N PRO A 99 -2.49 -15.04 -6.57
CA PRO A 99 -3.22 -15.73 -5.51
C PRO A 99 -2.75 -15.41 -4.08
N GLU A 100 -1.51 -14.95 -3.91
CA GLU A 100 -0.94 -14.54 -2.61
C GLU A 100 -1.63 -13.33 -1.98
N TYR A 101 -2.35 -12.53 -2.77
CA TYR A 101 -3.16 -11.41 -2.28
C TYR A 101 -4.60 -11.79 -1.97
N ARG A 102 -5.00 -13.07 -2.09
CA ARG A 102 -6.38 -13.51 -1.84
C ARG A 102 -6.87 -13.10 -0.44
N GLY A 103 -8.01 -12.43 -0.39
CA GLY A 103 -8.64 -11.96 0.85
C GLY A 103 -8.25 -10.54 1.28
N THR A 104 -7.24 -9.93 0.65
CA THR A 104 -6.81 -8.55 0.98
C THR A 104 -7.87 -7.51 0.66
N HIS A 105 -8.63 -7.67 -0.43
CA HIS A 105 -9.61 -6.67 -0.87
C HIS A 105 -10.90 -6.60 -0.03
N LYS A 106 -11.13 -7.56 0.88
CA LYS A 106 -12.34 -7.62 1.73
C LYS A 106 -12.06 -7.26 3.19
N GLN A 107 -10.83 -6.89 3.51
CA GLN A 107 -10.46 -6.63 4.88
C GLN A 107 -11.06 -5.30 5.34
N GLN A 108 -12.07 -5.36 6.21
CA GLN A 108 -12.49 -4.19 6.98
C GLN A 108 -11.48 -3.98 8.10
N VAL A 109 -10.91 -2.79 8.19
CA VAL A 109 -9.97 -2.45 9.25
C VAL A 109 -10.64 -1.49 10.22
N LEU A 110 -10.76 -1.92 11.47
CA LEU A 110 -11.05 -1.05 12.60
C LEU A 110 -9.76 -0.31 12.94
N TYR A 111 -9.67 0.97 12.60
CA TYR A 111 -8.47 1.79 12.88
C TYR A 111 -8.35 2.20 14.35
N THR A 112 -9.39 1.98 15.17
CA THR A 112 -9.54 2.51 16.54
C THR A 112 -9.04 1.60 17.66
N LEU A 113 -8.53 0.41 17.37
CA LEU A 113 -7.99 -0.46 18.41
C LEU A 113 -6.59 -0.91 18.03
N VAL A 114 -5.62 -0.46 18.81
CA VAL A 114 -4.34 -1.13 19.04
C VAL A 114 -4.64 -2.47 19.71
N VAL A 115 -5.27 -3.36 18.96
CA VAL A 115 -5.38 -4.77 19.28
C VAL A 115 -4.84 -5.42 18.03
N ASP A 116 -3.96 -6.40 18.22
CA ASP A 116 -3.52 -7.35 17.21
C ASP A 116 -4.72 -7.97 16.48
N VAL A 117 -5.37 -7.22 15.60
CA VAL A 117 -6.11 -7.80 14.49
C VAL A 117 -5.00 -8.23 13.57
N GLN A 118 -4.48 -9.42 13.88
CA GLN A 118 -3.58 -10.19 13.05
C GLN A 118 -4.09 -10.01 11.63
N ALA A 119 -3.40 -9.16 10.85
CA ALA A 119 -3.69 -9.07 9.44
C ALA A 119 -3.67 -10.53 8.97
N PRO A 120 -4.72 -11.02 8.28
CA PRO A 120 -4.70 -12.39 7.79
C PRO A 120 -3.35 -12.57 7.12
N MET A 121 -2.60 -13.61 7.52
CA MET A 121 -1.22 -13.84 7.08
C MET A 121 -1.21 -13.94 5.56
N THR A 122 -1.09 -12.82 4.87
CA THR A 122 -0.74 -12.81 3.48
C THR A 122 0.71 -13.26 3.45
N SER A 123 1.07 -14.16 2.54
CA SER A 123 2.47 -14.57 2.37
C SER A 123 3.38 -13.45 1.84
N VAL A 124 2.84 -12.24 1.66
CA VAL A 124 3.58 -11.05 1.22
C VAL A 124 4.12 -10.27 2.40
N ASN A 125 5.40 -9.93 2.31
CA ASN A 125 6.05 -9.08 3.29
C ASN A 125 5.43 -7.69 3.19
N THR A 126 4.78 -7.21 4.25
CA THR A 126 4.00 -5.96 4.23
C THR A 126 4.39 -5.03 5.36
N ILE A 127 4.70 -3.79 5.02
CA ILE A 127 4.79 -2.66 5.94
C ILE A 127 3.42 -1.97 5.97
N THR A 128 2.92 -1.70 7.17
CA THR A 128 1.69 -0.94 7.38
C THR A 128 1.98 0.34 8.14
N VAL A 129 1.54 1.46 7.60
CA VAL A 129 1.57 2.77 8.25
C VAL A 129 0.14 3.23 8.47
N LEU A 130 -0.24 3.39 9.73
CA LEU A 130 -1.52 3.99 10.11
C LEU A 130 -1.37 5.50 10.20
N LYS A 131 -2.33 6.22 9.64
CA LYS A 131 -2.41 7.67 9.78
C LYS A 131 -3.37 7.96 10.92
N HIS A 132 -2.81 8.25 12.10
CA HIS A 132 -3.58 8.82 13.20
C HIS A 132 -3.66 10.33 12.98
N GLU A 133 -4.88 10.87 13.01
CA GLU A 133 -5.11 12.31 13.14
C GLU A 133 -4.78 12.79 14.56
#